data_AF-A0A8S8YRW9-F1
#
_entry.id   AF-A0A8S8YRW9-F1
#
_cell.length_a   1.000
_cell.length_b   1.000
_cell.length_c   1.000
_cell.angle_alpha   90.00
_cell.angle_beta   90.00
_cell.angle_gamma   90.00
#
_symmetry.space_group_name_H-M   'P 1'
#
loop_
_entity.id
_entity.type
_entity.pdbx_description
1 polymer ?
#
loop_
_entity_poly.entity_id
_entity_poly.type
_entity_poly.pdbx_seq_one_letter_code
_entity_poly.pdbx_strand_id
1 'polypeptide(L)' 'MKQVTIVDTDIDCSNPVRVEWALMTRWQPDKDTIILSGQKGSSLDPSRDENGLTSKIGIDATLPPGIDRKPYQSVL' A
#
# COMPACT_ATOMS: atom_id res chain seq x y z
N MET A 1 -3.00 1.88 12.90
CA MET A 1 -2.77 1.77 11.44
C MET A 1 -1.73 2.78 11.00
N LYS A 2 -0.63 2.31 10.40
CA LYS A 2 0.51 3.13 9.96
C LYS A 2 0.71 3.06 8.44
N GLN A 3 0.43 1.90 7.86
CA GLN A 3 0.51 1.63 6.44
C GLN A 3 -0.79 0.98 5.95
N VAL A 4 -1.21 1.32 4.74
CA VAL A 4 -2.33 0.70 4.02
C VAL A 4 -1.91 0.46 2.59
N THR A 5 -2.17 -0.74 2.08
CA THR A 5 -2.02 -1.09 0.66
C THR A 5 -3.40 -1.39 0.10
N ILE A 6 -3.74 -0.76 -1.03
CA ILE A 6 -4.98 -0.96 -1.76
C ILE A 6 -4.67 -1.85 -2.95
N VAL A 7 -5.47 -2.89 -3.14
CA VAL A 7 -5.31 -3.87 -4.24
C VAL A 7 -6.65 -4.09 -4.93
N ASP A 8 -6.61 -4.52 -6.18
CA ASP A 8 -7.79 -4.98 -6.92
C ASP A 8 -8.41 -6.25 -6.30
N THR A 9 -9.66 -6.53 -6.64
CA THR A 9 -10.41 -7.71 -6.13
C THR A 9 -9.88 -9.07 -6.58
N ASP A 10 -8.97 -9.11 -7.57
CA ASP A 10 -8.29 -10.34 -8.00
C ASP A 10 -7.07 -10.69 -7.12
N ILE A 11 -6.79 -9.87 -6.10
CA ILE A 11 -5.72 -10.07 -5.12
C ILE A 11 -6.34 -10.40 -3.77
N ASP A 12 -6.03 -11.60 -3.27
CA ASP A 12 -6.38 -11.99 -1.90
C ASP A 12 -5.55 -11.18 -0.88
N CYS A 13 -6.19 -10.26 -0.17
CA CYS A 13 -5.55 -9.40 0.82
C CYS A 13 -5.14 -10.11 2.11
N SER A 14 -5.60 -11.33 2.34
CA SER A 14 -5.15 -12.17 3.46
C SER A 14 -3.85 -12.93 3.16
N ASN A 15 -3.47 -13.00 1.88
CA ASN A 15 -2.24 -13.65 1.43
C ASN A 15 -1.14 -12.60 1.19
N PRO A 16 -0.12 -12.51 2.07
CA PRO A 16 0.92 -11.49 1.96
C PRO A 16 1.73 -11.59 0.67
N VAL A 17 1.92 -12.80 0.12
CA VAL A 17 2.65 -13.01 -1.14
C VAL A 17 1.88 -12.42 -2.32
N ARG A 18 0.55 -12.49 -2.31
CA ARG A 18 -0.30 -11.90 -3.37
C ARG A 18 -0.29 -10.37 -3.31
N VAL A 19 -0.33 -9.81 -2.09
CA VAL A 19 -0.23 -8.35 -1.89
C VAL A 19 1.13 -7.83 -2.31
N GLU A 20 2.22 -8.53 -1.95
CA GLU A 20 3.57 -8.17 -2.37
C GLU A 20 3.74 -8.23 -3.89
N TRP A 21 3.20 -9.26 -4.54
CA TRP A 21 3.22 -9.35 -6.00
C TRP A 21 2.50 -8.16 -6.67
N ALA A 22 1.36 -7.72 -6.12
CA ALA A 22 0.66 -6.53 -6.63
C ALA A 22 1.54 -5.27 -6.47
N LEU A 23 2.20 -5.10 -5.32
CA LEU A 23 3.15 -4.00 -5.10
C LEU A 23 4.32 -4.02 -6.09
N MET A 24 4.84 -5.19 -6.47
CA MET A 24 5.99 -5.24 -7.39
C MET A 24 5.62 -5.00 -8.86
N THR A 25 4.34 -5.13 -9.22
CA THR A 25 3.92 -5.18 -10.63
C THR A 25 2.88 -4.13 -11.02
N ARG A 26 2.17 -3.53 -10.05
CA ARG A 26 1.05 -2.58 -10.29
C ARG A 26 1.26 -1.21 -9.63
N TRP A 27 2.38 -1.00 -8.93
CA TRP A 27 2.64 0.22 -8.16
C TRP A 27 3.87 0.96 -8.69
N GLN A 28 3.75 2.27 -8.93
CA GLN A 28 4.86 3.18 -9.20
C GLN A 28 5.10 4.10 -7.99
N PRO A 29 6.20 3.92 -7.24
CA PRO A 29 6.40 4.58 -5.94
C PRO A 29 6.34 6.10 -5.93
N ASP A 30 6.72 6.76 -7.02
CA ASP A 30 6.71 8.22 -7.14
C ASP A 30 5.32 8.80 -7.43
N LYS A 31 4.38 7.97 -7.91
CA LYS A 31 3.04 8.39 -8.37
C LYS A 31 1.94 7.88 -7.46
N ASP A 32 2.07 6.64 -7.03
CA ASP A 32 0.99 5.86 -6.43
C ASP A 32 1.18 5.75 -4.90
N THR A 33 1.91 6.70 -4.32
CA THR A 33 2.18 6.78 -2.88
C THR A 33 1.72 8.10 -2.30
N ILE A 34 0.98 8.00 -1.19
CA ILE A 34 0.59 9.13 -0.38
C ILE A 34 1.27 8.99 0.98
N ILE A 35 2.10 9.98 1.34
CA ILE A 35 2.71 10.09 2.66
C ILE A 35 2.04 11.22 3.42
N LEU A 36 1.52 10.91 4.61
CA LEU A 36 0.93 11.89 5.52
C LEU A 36 1.79 12.00 6.78
N SER A 37 2.43 13.14 6.96
CA SER A 37 3.26 13.45 8.13
C SER A 37 2.43 14.03 9.28
N GLY A 38 2.98 13.98 10.51
CA GLY A 38 2.36 14.62 11.68
C GLY A 38 1.03 13.99 12.13
N GLN A 39 0.82 12.71 11.84
CA GLN A 39 -0.44 12.03 12.12
C GLN A 39 -0.39 11.33 13.48
N LYS A 40 -1.52 11.24 14.19
CA LYS A 40 -1.60 10.51 15.46
C LYS A 40 -1.21 9.03 15.28
N GLY A 41 -0.24 8.60 16.07
CA GLY A 41 0.25 7.23 16.13
C GLY A 41 -0.41 6.39 17.21
N SER A 42 -0.02 5.12 17.31
CA SER A 42 -0.34 4.27 18.46
C SER A 42 0.50 4.71 19.67
N SER A 43 -0.05 4.64 20.88
CA SER A 43 0.73 4.90 22.10
C SER A 43 1.88 3.91 22.30
N LEU A 44 1.76 2.71 21.71
CA LEU A 44 2.74 1.62 21.79
C LEU A 44 3.80 1.68 20.68
N ASP A 45 3.68 2.58 19.68
CA ASP A 45 4.70 2.71 18.64
C ASP A 45 5.90 3.51 19.19
N PRO A 46 7.09 2.89 19.39
CA PRO A 46 8.25 3.60 19.93
C PRO A 46 8.92 4.53 18.91
N SER A 47 8.55 4.46 17.63
CA SER A 47 9.15 5.27 16.55
C SER A 47 8.42 6.59 16.29
N ARG A 48 7.32 6.86 17.00
CA ARG A 48 6.64 8.15 16.97
C ARG A 48 7.47 9.21 17.71
N ASP A 49 7.22 10.48 17.41
CA ASP A 49 7.86 11.58 18.14
C ASP A 49 7.35 11.70 19.59
N GLU A 50 7.96 12.59 20.35
CA GLU A 50 7.59 12.86 21.75
C GLU A 50 6.13 13.32 21.94
N ASN A 51 5.53 13.91 20.89
CA ASN A 51 4.13 14.34 20.87
C ASN A 51 3.18 13.21 20.46
N GLY A 52 3.70 12.01 20.19
CA GLY A 52 2.93 10.85 19.78
C GLY A 52 2.52 10.87 18.30
N LEU A 53 3.15 11.71 17.48
CA LEU A 53 2.89 11.84 16.05
C LEU A 53 3.88 10.99 15.23
N THR A 54 3.42 10.53 14.07
CA THR A 54 4.21 9.70 13.14
C THR A 54 3.78 9.98 11.71
N SER A 55 4.50 9.42 10.75
CA SER A 55 4.06 9.38 9.35
C SER A 55 3.17 8.16 9.09
N LYS A 56 2.21 8.32 8.20
CA LYS A 56 1.41 7.24 7.63
C LYS A 56 1.64 7.17 6.12
N ILE A 57 1.52 5.97 5.56
CA ILE A 57 1.65 5.75 4.12
C ILE A 57 0.42 5.02 3.59
N GLY A 58 -0.09 5.51 2.47
CA GLY A 58 -1.05 4.83 1.61
C GLY A 58 -0.37 4.43 0.31
N ILE A 59 -0.54 3.19 -0.11
CA ILE A 59 0.02 2.64 -1.34
C ILE A 59 -1.14 2.17 -2.22
N ASP A 60 -1.24 2.73 -3.43
CA ASP A 60 -2.19 2.28 -4.44
C ASP A 60 -1.49 1.26 -5.36
N ALA A 61 -1.82 -0.02 -5.20
CA ALA A 61 -1.34 -1.10 -6.06
C ALA A 61 -2.48 -1.63 -6.96
N THR A 62 -3.42 -0.76 -7.31
CA THR A 62 -4.50 -1.06 -8.26
C THR A 62 -4.10 -0.73 -9.69
N LEU A 63 -4.77 -1.36 -10.65
CA LEU A 63 -4.61 -1.02 -12.06
C LEU A 63 -5.41 0.25 -12.43
N PRO A 64 -4.84 1.16 -13.24
CA PRO A 64 -5.59 2.29 -13.76
C PRO A 64 -6.86 1.86 -14.51
N PRO A 65 -7.96 2.63 -14.42
CA PRO A 65 -9.19 2.32 -15.16
C PRO A 65 -8.94 2.19 -16.67
N GLY A 66 -9.50 1.13 -17.27
CA GLY A 66 -9.47 0.92 -18.72
C GLY A 66 -8.15 0.38 -19.29
N ILE A 67 -7.15 0.06 -18.46
CA ILE A 67 -5.93 -0.62 -18.92
C ILE A 67 -6.22 -2.08 -19.32
N ASP A 68 -5.47 -2.60 -20.30
CA ASP A 68 -5.47 -4.05 -20.57
C ASP A 68 -4.89 -4.78 -19.35
N ARG A 69 -5.71 -5.63 -18.73
CA ARG A 69 -5.33 -6.37 -17.52
C ARG A 69 -4.48 -7.60 -17.82
N LYS A 70 -4.44 -8.09 -19.07
CA LYS A 70 -3.74 -9.34 -19.44
C LYS A 70 -2.25 -9.36 -19.03
N PRO A 71 -1.47 -8.28 -19.20
CA PRO A 71 -0.06 -8.25 -18.76
C PRO A 71 0.10 -8.31 -17.24
N TYR A 72 -0.95 -8.01 -16.49
CA TYR A 72 -0.97 -7.89 -15.04
C TYR A 72 -1.75 -9.02 -14.38
N GLN A 73 -1.77 -10.19 -15.01
CA GLN A 73 -2.29 -11.42 -14.40
C GLN A 73 -1.14 -12.30 -13.95
N SER A 74 -1.18 -12.74 -12.69
CA SER A 74 -0.23 -13.71 -12.17
C SER A 74 -0.49 -15.07 -12.82
N VAL A 75 0.54 -15.70 -13.39
CA VAL A 75 0.48 -17.03 -14.05
C VAL A 75 0.85 -18.18 -13.12
N LEU A 76 0.98 -17.91 -11.81
CA LEU A 76 1.30 -18.87 -10.76
C LEU A 76 0.06 -19.22 -9.93
#